data_AF-A0A7U8B4J7-F1
#
_entry.id   AF-A0A7U8B4J7-F1
#
_cell.length_a   1.000
_cell.length_b   1.000
_cell.length_c   1.000
_cell.angle_alpha   90.00
_cell.angle_beta   90.00
_cell.angle_gamma   90.00
#
_symmetry.space_group_name_H-M   'P 1'
#
loop_
_entity.id
_entity.type
_entity.pdbx_description
1 polymer ?
#
loop_
_entity_poly.entity_id
_entity_poly.type
_entity_poly.pdbx_seq_one_letter_code
_entity_poly.pdbx_strand_id
1 'polypeptide(L)'
;MNDFQTFPQIQTLLDDERLRTFPHTIRAYFTKKVVSECKKNKEFLDKNALILRILDRLKEYENKDFNPLINATGVVIHTNLGRSIFDEELFKSCQKNLCSYTNLEFNLKSGKRGSRYDAVLEKLQILFECEDALIVNNNAAAVFLVLNSLAFGKEVLSSRGELVEIGGNFRIPEVIKAAGVRLKELGTSNKTHLKDYENAITKETKLILKTHKSNFTLKGFCEEVSIKDLGILAKKKRLISYYDLGSGWCGKLPKNLSIDEPEIKKLVKQCDLLSFSADKLFGSAQAGIILGKKRLIAKLRQNQLLRMLRIDKLSLIFLNESLKAYLQKDYDKIPTLRLLNDDLTHIKAKALRVQKELNFKSLLKPSKSLVGGGSLPDKCLKSFVLAFEGNALKMQENFRKQGIIARIEDKNLVLDFRSIQENELERLIELINKMENLC
;
A
#
# COMPACT_ATOMS: atom_id res chain seq x y z
N MET A 1 17.30 44.93 -33.82
CA MET A 1 18.46 44.72 -32.92
C MET A 1 18.27 43.35 -32.28
N ASN A 2 19.34 42.60 -32.04
CA ASN A 2 19.22 41.22 -31.57
C ASN A 2 18.94 41.27 -30.06
N ASP A 3 17.67 41.22 -29.66
CA ASP A 3 17.20 41.46 -28.28
C ASP A 3 17.86 40.54 -27.22
N PHE A 4 18.61 39.52 -27.64
CA PHE A 4 19.36 38.61 -26.76
C PHE A 4 20.82 39.02 -26.46
N GLN A 5 21.31 40.15 -26.99
CA GLN A 5 22.66 40.64 -26.66
C GLN A 5 22.81 41.07 -25.19
N THR A 6 21.70 41.42 -24.53
CA THR A 6 21.67 41.83 -23.11
C THR A 6 21.39 40.67 -22.15
N PHE A 7 21.19 39.46 -22.67
CA PHE A 7 20.84 38.30 -21.85
C PHE A 7 22.06 37.78 -21.07
N PRO A 8 21.99 37.58 -19.74
CA PRO A 8 23.13 37.15 -18.94
C PRO A 8 23.79 35.87 -19.46
N GLN A 9 25.12 35.85 -19.51
CA GLN A 9 25.88 34.66 -19.90
C GLN A 9 25.65 33.54 -18.89
N ILE A 10 25.48 32.31 -19.38
CA ILE A 10 25.24 31.13 -18.52
C ILE A 10 26.32 31.00 -17.45
N GLN A 11 27.60 31.24 -17.78
CA GLN A 11 28.70 31.15 -16.82
C GLN A 11 28.50 32.13 -15.65
N THR A 12 28.12 33.37 -15.94
CA THR A 12 27.86 34.39 -14.91
C THR A 12 26.70 34.06 -13.98
N LEU A 13 25.74 33.25 -14.45
CA LEU A 13 24.66 32.72 -13.63
C LEU A 13 25.16 31.55 -12.77
N LEU A 14 25.97 30.65 -13.34
CA LEU A 14 26.50 29.48 -12.63
C LEU A 14 27.47 29.81 -11.50
N ASP A 15 28.17 30.93 -11.62
CA ASP A 15 29.16 31.39 -10.64
C ASP A 15 28.52 32.16 -9.47
N ASP A 16 27.22 32.46 -9.55
CA ASP A 16 26.45 33.13 -8.49
C ASP A 16 26.45 32.30 -7.20
N GLU A 17 26.82 32.93 -6.09
CA GLU A 17 27.00 32.26 -4.80
C GLU A 17 25.72 31.56 -4.32
N ARG A 18 24.54 32.10 -4.65
CA ARG A 18 23.25 31.51 -4.26
C ARG A 18 23.01 30.14 -4.87
N LEU A 19 23.66 29.84 -6.00
CA LEU A 19 23.56 28.54 -6.67
C LEU A 19 24.67 27.57 -6.26
N ARG A 20 25.70 28.03 -5.52
CA ARG A 20 26.88 27.20 -5.22
C ARG A 20 26.62 26.04 -4.27
N THR A 21 25.56 26.14 -3.46
CA THR A 21 25.09 25.06 -2.58
C THR A 21 24.67 23.82 -3.35
N PHE A 22 24.32 23.96 -4.64
CA PHE A 22 23.91 22.85 -5.49
C PHE A 22 25.11 22.28 -6.27
N PRO A 23 25.18 20.95 -6.46
CA PRO A 23 26.18 20.32 -7.33
C PRO A 23 26.23 20.96 -8.72
N HIS A 24 27.43 21.17 -9.25
CA HIS A 24 27.64 21.88 -10.51
C HIS A 24 26.77 21.33 -11.66
N THR A 25 26.71 20.01 -11.81
CA THR A 25 25.90 19.34 -12.85
C THR A 25 24.42 19.72 -12.78
N ILE A 26 23.86 19.81 -11.58
CA ILE A 26 22.43 20.11 -11.35
C ILE A 26 22.16 21.57 -11.68
N ARG A 27 22.93 22.51 -11.09
CA ARG A 27 22.75 23.94 -11.38
C ARG A 27 23.03 24.27 -12.85
N ALA A 28 23.99 23.61 -13.50
CA ALA A 28 24.26 23.74 -14.93
C ALA A 28 23.06 23.34 -15.80
N TYR A 29 22.43 22.20 -15.47
CA TYR A 29 21.23 21.74 -16.17
C TYR A 29 20.07 22.74 -16.04
N PHE A 30 19.73 23.15 -14.82
CA PHE A 30 18.61 24.06 -14.59
C PHE A 30 18.86 25.47 -15.12
N THR A 31 20.09 25.97 -15.04
CA THR A 31 20.47 27.25 -15.66
C THR A 31 20.25 27.20 -17.18
N LYS A 32 20.78 26.18 -17.87
CA LYS A 32 20.56 26.01 -19.32
C LYS A 32 19.08 25.90 -19.67
N LYS A 33 18.32 25.14 -18.89
CA LYS A 33 16.88 24.93 -19.10
C LYS A 33 16.09 26.23 -18.95
N VAL A 34 16.29 26.98 -17.85
CA VAL A 34 15.59 28.25 -17.60
C VAL A 34 15.95 29.28 -18.67
N VAL A 35 17.23 29.41 -19.01
CA VAL A 35 17.68 30.31 -20.09
C VAL A 35 17.04 29.92 -21.43
N SER A 36 16.98 28.63 -21.76
CA SER A 36 16.32 28.16 -22.98
C SER A 36 14.81 28.42 -23.00
N GLU A 37 14.13 28.24 -21.86
CA GLU A 37 12.69 28.55 -21.71
C GLU A 37 12.41 30.05 -21.91
N CYS A 38 13.22 30.92 -21.28
CA CYS A 38 13.08 32.37 -21.43
C CYS A 38 13.32 32.81 -22.88
N LYS A 39 14.37 32.28 -23.53
CA LYS A 39 14.65 32.54 -24.94
C LYS A 39 13.50 32.11 -25.86
N LYS A 40 12.93 30.92 -25.63
CA LYS A 40 11.79 30.41 -26.42
C LYS A 40 10.54 31.27 -26.24
N ASN A 41 10.29 31.74 -25.03
CA ASN A 41 9.12 32.56 -24.71
C ASN A 41 9.32 34.06 -24.97
N LYS A 42 10.49 34.47 -25.49
CA LYS A 42 10.89 35.88 -25.65
C LYS A 42 10.75 36.69 -24.35
N GLU A 43 11.07 36.05 -23.23
CA GLU A 43 11.02 36.63 -21.90
C GLU A 43 12.41 37.16 -21.52
N PHE A 44 12.52 38.47 -21.33
CA PHE A 44 13.77 39.15 -21.03
C PHE A 44 13.84 39.45 -19.54
N LEU A 45 14.53 38.57 -18.82
CA LEU A 45 14.76 38.69 -17.38
C LEU A 45 16.19 39.17 -17.13
N ASP A 46 16.36 40.02 -16.13
CA ASP A 46 17.69 40.38 -15.64
C ASP A 46 18.38 39.21 -14.92
N LYS A 47 19.66 39.39 -14.56
CA LYS A 47 20.44 38.36 -13.87
C LYS A 47 19.75 37.89 -12.58
N ASN A 48 19.22 38.80 -11.77
CA ASN A 48 18.64 38.45 -10.48
C ASN A 48 17.34 37.67 -10.63
N ALA A 49 16.46 38.10 -11.53
CA ALA A 49 15.22 37.39 -11.85
C ALA A 49 15.49 35.98 -12.41
N LEU A 50 16.52 35.83 -13.26
CA LEU A 50 16.96 34.51 -13.73
C LEU A 50 17.47 33.63 -12.60
N ILE A 51 18.30 34.17 -11.70
CA ILE A 51 18.80 33.41 -10.55
C ILE A 51 17.65 32.97 -9.63
N LEU A 52 16.69 33.86 -9.33
CA LEU A 52 15.52 33.50 -8.53
C LEU A 52 14.70 32.38 -9.19
N ARG A 53 14.46 32.49 -10.50
CA ARG A 53 13.75 31.43 -11.24
C ARG A 53 14.53 30.12 -11.28
N ILE A 54 15.86 30.16 -11.40
CA ILE A 54 16.71 28.96 -11.33
C ILE A 54 16.62 28.35 -9.92
N LEU A 55 16.70 29.17 -8.87
CA LEU A 55 16.52 28.72 -7.48
C LEU A 55 15.15 28.07 -7.26
N ASP A 56 14.08 28.64 -7.81
CA ASP A 56 12.74 28.04 -7.71
C ASP A 56 12.68 26.68 -8.41
N ARG A 57 13.27 26.55 -9.60
CA ARG A 57 13.37 25.25 -10.29
C ARG A 57 14.22 24.22 -9.53
N LEU A 58 15.29 24.67 -8.86
CA LEU A 58 16.14 23.82 -8.05
C LEU A 58 15.40 23.35 -6.78
N LYS A 59 14.67 24.24 -6.11
CA LYS A 59 13.79 23.88 -5.00
C LYS A 59 12.68 22.92 -5.44
N GLU A 60 12.05 23.16 -6.59
CA GLU A 60 11.09 22.23 -7.20
C GLU A 60 11.70 20.85 -7.48
N TYR A 61 13.00 20.81 -7.82
CA TYR A 61 13.72 19.57 -8.07
C TYR A 61 14.00 18.80 -6.77
N GLU A 62 14.52 19.47 -5.73
CA GLU A 62 14.71 18.85 -4.41
C GLU A 62 13.38 18.38 -3.79
N ASN A 63 12.30 19.14 -4.01
CA ASN A 63 10.96 18.77 -3.55
C ASN A 63 10.37 17.54 -4.26
N LYS A 64 11.02 16.99 -5.29
CA LYS A 64 10.61 15.72 -5.92
C LYS A 64 11.15 14.49 -5.18
N ASP A 65 12.09 14.67 -4.27
CA ASP A 65 12.59 13.56 -3.46
C ASP A 65 11.53 13.07 -2.46
N PHE A 66 11.68 11.82 -2.01
CA PHE A 66 10.82 11.25 -0.98
C PHE A 66 11.08 11.93 0.36
N ASN A 67 10.05 12.56 0.92
CA ASN A 67 10.10 13.20 2.22
C ASN A 67 9.24 12.42 3.22
N PRO A 68 9.68 12.26 4.49
CA PRO A 68 8.85 11.66 5.52
C PRO A 68 7.69 12.60 5.87
N LEU A 69 6.47 12.09 5.77
CA LEU A 69 5.22 12.81 5.98
C LEU A 69 4.55 12.36 7.28
N ILE A 70 3.88 13.29 7.96
CA ILE A 70 2.98 12.97 9.09
C ILE A 70 1.59 12.69 8.52
N ASN A 71 1.10 11.46 8.70
CA ASN A 71 -0.24 11.08 8.29
C ASN A 71 -1.27 11.47 9.36
N ALA A 72 -1.92 12.61 9.17
CA ALA A 72 -3.00 13.11 10.04
C ALA A 72 -4.39 12.95 9.40
N THR A 73 -4.54 12.05 8.42
CA THR A 73 -5.81 11.83 7.71
C THR A 73 -6.78 10.90 8.45
N GLY A 74 -6.26 10.10 9.38
CA GLY A 74 -7.01 9.03 10.03
C GLY A 74 -7.20 7.81 9.13
N VAL A 75 -6.52 7.74 7.98
CA VAL A 75 -6.52 6.56 7.12
C VAL A 75 -5.26 5.74 7.43
N VAL A 76 -5.42 4.57 8.06
CA VAL A 76 -4.27 3.76 8.52
C VAL A 76 -3.51 3.14 7.34
N ILE A 77 -4.21 2.47 6.42
CA ILE A 77 -3.64 1.89 5.21
C ILE A 77 -3.86 2.87 4.06
N HIS A 78 -3.01 3.90 4.02
CA HIS A 78 -3.13 4.97 3.04
C HIS A 78 -2.33 4.65 1.77
N THR A 79 -3.01 4.30 0.68
CA THR A 79 -2.36 3.87 -0.58
C THR A 79 -1.36 4.90 -1.12
N ASN A 80 -1.72 6.19 -1.12
CA ASN A 80 -0.81 7.24 -1.62
C ASN A 80 0.38 7.54 -0.71
N LEU A 81 0.34 7.14 0.56
CA LEU A 81 1.40 7.39 1.54
C LEU A 81 2.23 6.12 1.82
N GLY A 82 2.10 5.08 0.99
CA GLY A 82 2.91 3.87 1.10
C GLY A 82 2.30 2.73 1.90
N ARG A 83 1.00 2.78 2.24
CA ARG A 83 0.28 1.72 2.99
C ARG A 83 0.87 1.49 4.40
N SER A 84 1.40 0.30 4.66
CA SER A 84 1.92 -0.11 5.96
C SER A 84 3.35 0.38 6.18
N ILE A 85 3.60 0.90 7.39
CA ILE A 85 4.92 1.32 7.86
C ILE A 85 5.55 0.24 8.76
N PHE A 86 6.85 0.36 8.99
CA PHE A 86 7.61 -0.56 9.84
C PHE A 86 7.86 0.02 11.23
N ASP A 87 7.88 -0.86 12.23
CA ASP A 87 8.35 -0.53 13.56
C ASP A 87 9.87 -0.34 13.55
N GLU A 88 10.38 0.64 14.30
CA GLU A 88 11.81 0.97 14.32
C GLU A 88 12.68 -0.19 14.84
N GLU A 89 12.21 -0.94 15.84
CA GLU A 89 12.95 -2.08 16.38
C GLU A 89 13.00 -3.22 15.36
N LEU A 90 11.88 -3.48 14.69
CA LEU A 90 11.79 -4.46 13.61
C LEU A 90 12.71 -4.07 12.43
N PHE A 91 12.77 -2.78 12.10
CA PHE A 91 13.70 -2.28 11.08
C PHE A 91 15.17 -2.47 11.52
N LYS A 92 15.51 -2.12 12.76
CA LYS A 92 16.86 -2.31 13.33
C LYS A 92 17.28 -3.79 13.31
N SER A 93 16.35 -4.72 13.58
CA SER A 93 16.66 -6.16 13.51
C SER A 93 16.98 -6.63 12.08
N CYS A 94 16.45 -5.95 11.06
CA CYS A 94 16.76 -6.21 9.66
C CYS A 94 18.13 -5.65 9.24
N GLN A 95 18.61 -4.56 9.86
CA GLN A 95 19.78 -3.79 9.42
C GLN A 95 21.02 -4.68 9.20
N LYS A 96 21.32 -5.59 10.13
CA LYS A 96 22.46 -6.51 10.00
C LYS A 96 22.38 -7.37 8.73
N ASN A 97 21.19 -7.90 8.42
CA ASN A 97 20.96 -8.74 7.25
C ASN A 97 20.97 -7.93 5.95
N LEU A 98 20.54 -6.67 6.01
CA LEU A 98 20.54 -5.77 4.85
C LEU A 98 21.96 -5.34 4.45
N CYS A 99 22.81 -5.08 5.44
CA CYS A 99 24.19 -4.62 5.27
C CYS A 99 25.23 -5.75 5.16
N SER A 100 24.80 -7.02 5.12
CA SER A 100 25.71 -8.18 5.03
C SER A 100 25.33 -9.10 3.87
N TYR A 101 26.25 -9.99 3.47
CA TYR A 101 25.88 -11.19 2.74
C TYR A 101 25.01 -12.08 3.63
N THR A 102 23.98 -12.68 3.04
CA THR A 102 23.01 -13.54 3.75
C THR A 102 22.88 -14.87 3.04
N ASN A 103 22.43 -15.90 3.77
CA ASN A 103 22.08 -17.21 3.23
C ASN A 103 20.77 -17.21 2.40
N LEU A 104 20.51 -16.13 1.67
CA LEU A 104 19.28 -15.87 0.92
C LEU A 104 18.96 -17.00 -0.06
N GLU A 105 19.94 -17.56 -0.76
CA GLU A 105 19.75 -18.70 -1.67
C GLU A 105 20.83 -19.75 -1.43
N PHE A 106 21.30 -19.86 -0.18
CA PHE A 106 22.41 -20.73 0.18
C PHE A 106 22.08 -21.55 1.42
N ASN A 107 22.12 -22.87 1.29
CA ASN A 107 21.84 -23.77 2.39
C ASN A 107 23.13 -24.05 3.17
N LEU A 108 23.20 -23.56 4.41
CA LEU A 108 24.40 -23.68 5.25
C LEU A 108 24.78 -25.12 5.61
N LYS A 109 23.82 -26.05 5.65
CA LYS A 109 24.08 -27.47 5.96
C LYS A 109 24.74 -28.20 4.79
N SER A 110 24.27 -27.96 3.57
CA SER A 110 24.74 -28.66 2.37
C SER A 110 25.83 -27.92 1.60
N GLY A 111 26.04 -26.63 1.87
CA GLY A 111 26.98 -25.78 1.14
C GLY A 111 26.56 -25.50 -0.31
N LYS A 112 25.28 -25.72 -0.66
CA LYS A 112 24.75 -25.61 -2.02
C LYS A 112 23.68 -24.53 -2.14
N ARG A 113 23.33 -24.19 -3.39
CA ARG A 113 22.21 -23.30 -3.70
C ARG A 113 20.91 -23.87 -3.10
N GLY A 114 20.24 -23.04 -2.30
CA GLY A 114 18.94 -23.32 -1.68
C GLY A 114 17.84 -22.46 -2.26
N SER A 115 16.62 -22.62 -1.72
CA SER A 115 15.49 -21.77 -2.08
C SER A 115 15.48 -20.53 -1.21
N ARG A 116 15.15 -19.37 -1.79
CA ARG A 116 15.00 -18.15 -0.99
C ARG A 116 13.84 -18.16 -0.02
N TYR A 117 12.85 -18.99 -0.29
CA TYR A 117 11.65 -19.04 0.54
C TYR A 117 11.87 -19.84 1.82
N ASP A 118 13.00 -20.55 1.94
CA ASP A 118 13.30 -21.44 3.08
C ASP A 118 13.22 -20.69 4.41
N ALA A 119 13.62 -19.41 4.44
CA ALA A 119 13.56 -18.58 5.65
C ALA A 119 12.12 -18.29 6.14
N VAL A 120 11.13 -18.26 5.26
CA VAL A 120 9.75 -17.83 5.58
C VAL A 120 8.72 -18.95 5.45
N LEU A 121 9.02 -20.01 4.71
CA LEU A 121 8.05 -21.02 4.33
C LEU A 121 7.45 -21.75 5.54
N GLU A 122 8.31 -22.26 6.42
CA GLU A 122 7.86 -22.95 7.64
C GLU A 122 7.05 -22.01 8.55
N LYS A 123 7.44 -20.73 8.63
CA LYS A 123 6.71 -19.73 9.43
C LYS A 123 5.30 -19.49 8.88
N LEU A 124 5.15 -19.40 7.57
CA LEU A 124 3.84 -19.28 6.91
C LEU A 124 2.97 -20.53 7.11
N GLN A 125 3.56 -21.71 7.02
CA GLN A 125 2.88 -22.98 7.28
C GLN A 125 2.41 -23.07 8.73
N ILE A 126 3.25 -22.70 9.70
CA ILE A 126 2.89 -22.67 11.13
C ILE A 126 1.80 -21.62 11.38
N LEU A 127 1.97 -20.40 10.87
CA LEU A 127 1.05 -19.29 11.13
C LEU A 127 -0.36 -19.55 10.58
N PHE A 128 -0.45 -20.06 9.35
CA PHE A 128 -1.72 -20.23 8.65
C PHE A 128 -2.24 -21.67 8.61
N GLU A 129 -1.49 -22.64 9.13
CA GLU A 129 -1.83 -24.07 9.05
C GLU A 129 -2.13 -24.52 7.61
N CYS A 130 -1.34 -24.01 6.66
CA CYS A 130 -1.45 -24.34 5.24
C CYS A 130 -0.47 -25.44 4.84
N GLU A 131 -0.76 -26.17 3.75
CA GLU A 131 0.15 -27.23 3.28
C GLU A 131 1.46 -26.65 2.72
N ASP A 132 1.38 -25.54 1.99
CA ASP A 132 2.52 -24.93 1.33
C ASP A 132 2.24 -23.46 0.98
N ALA A 133 3.30 -22.71 0.69
CA ALA A 133 3.22 -21.29 0.35
C ALA A 133 4.22 -20.86 -0.74
N LEU A 134 3.88 -19.77 -1.43
CA LEU A 134 4.73 -19.08 -2.39
C LEU A 134 4.63 -17.57 -2.21
N ILE A 135 5.75 -16.87 -2.36
CA ILE A 135 5.83 -15.42 -2.23
C ILE A 135 6.33 -14.80 -3.55
N VAL A 136 5.58 -13.82 -4.04
CA VAL A 136 5.87 -13.04 -5.25
C VAL A 136 5.87 -11.54 -4.92
N ASN A 137 6.20 -10.71 -5.91
CA ASN A 137 6.38 -9.27 -5.77
C ASN A 137 5.20 -8.55 -5.09
N ASN A 138 3.96 -8.84 -5.50
CA ASN A 138 2.74 -8.26 -4.93
C ASN A 138 1.54 -9.18 -5.23
N ASN A 139 0.37 -8.87 -4.67
CA ASN A 139 -0.83 -9.71 -4.89
C ASN A 139 -1.33 -9.68 -6.34
N ALA A 140 -1.09 -8.61 -7.10
CA ALA A 140 -1.39 -8.57 -8.53
C ALA A 140 -0.59 -9.64 -9.30
N ALA A 141 0.70 -9.76 -9.00
CA ALA A 141 1.56 -10.82 -9.51
C ALA A 141 1.11 -12.21 -9.04
N ALA A 142 0.55 -12.32 -7.83
CA ALA A 142 0.02 -13.58 -7.31
C ALA A 142 -1.18 -14.06 -8.12
N VAL A 143 -2.17 -13.19 -8.32
CA VAL A 143 -3.36 -13.46 -9.15
C VAL A 143 -2.95 -13.87 -10.56
N PHE A 144 -2.08 -13.08 -11.19
CA PHE A 144 -1.58 -13.37 -12.53
C PHE A 144 -0.86 -14.72 -12.61
N LEU A 145 0.06 -15.01 -11.67
CA LEU A 145 0.82 -16.26 -11.67
C LEU A 145 -0.09 -17.48 -11.46
N VAL A 146 -1.07 -17.39 -10.55
CA VAL A 146 -2.03 -18.48 -10.30
C VAL A 146 -2.85 -18.78 -11.55
N LEU A 147 -3.42 -17.75 -12.16
CA LEU A 147 -4.25 -17.88 -13.36
C LEU A 147 -3.45 -18.42 -14.54
N ASN A 148 -2.28 -17.86 -14.81
CA ASN A 148 -1.42 -18.30 -15.90
C ASN A 148 -0.94 -19.74 -15.69
N SER A 149 -0.50 -20.10 -14.49
CA SER A 149 0.06 -21.44 -14.24
C SER A 149 -1.00 -22.55 -14.26
N LEU A 150 -2.23 -22.24 -13.86
CA LEU A 150 -3.24 -23.27 -13.57
C LEU A 150 -4.42 -23.27 -14.54
N ALA A 151 -4.63 -22.19 -15.29
CA ALA A 151 -5.78 -22.01 -16.17
C ALA A 151 -5.44 -21.39 -17.55
N PHE A 152 -4.17 -21.33 -17.96
CA PHE A 152 -3.80 -20.85 -19.31
C PHE A 152 -4.57 -21.58 -20.40
N GLY A 153 -5.17 -20.82 -21.32
CA GLY A 153 -5.98 -21.36 -22.41
C GLY A 153 -7.27 -22.05 -21.96
N LYS A 154 -7.69 -21.88 -20.70
CA LYS A 154 -8.90 -22.49 -20.11
C LYS A 154 -9.85 -21.42 -19.57
N GLU A 155 -11.04 -21.85 -19.17
CA GLU A 155 -12.07 -20.97 -18.61
C GLU A 155 -11.94 -20.83 -17.10
N VAL A 156 -12.10 -19.59 -16.63
CA VAL A 156 -12.23 -19.23 -15.22
C VAL A 156 -13.59 -18.62 -14.97
N LEU A 157 -14.32 -19.18 -14.00
CA LEU A 157 -15.60 -18.67 -13.54
C LEU A 157 -15.38 -17.60 -12.47
N SER A 158 -16.03 -16.45 -12.61
CA SER A 158 -16.04 -15.40 -11.57
C SER A 158 -17.35 -14.62 -11.61
N SER A 159 -17.83 -14.19 -10.43
CA SER A 159 -19.03 -13.38 -10.29
C SER A 159 -18.83 -11.99 -10.88
N ARG A 160 -19.81 -11.45 -11.62
CA ARG A 160 -19.75 -10.08 -12.15
C ARG A 160 -19.55 -9.03 -11.05
N GLY A 161 -20.16 -9.23 -9.88
CA GLY A 161 -20.00 -8.35 -8.72
C GLY A 161 -18.60 -8.36 -8.08
N GLU A 162 -17.71 -9.26 -8.52
CA GLU A 162 -16.35 -9.45 -8.00
C GLU A 162 -15.27 -9.01 -9.02
N LEU A 163 -15.65 -8.46 -10.17
CA LEU A 163 -14.72 -7.96 -11.20
C LEU A 163 -14.32 -6.52 -10.90
N VAL A 164 -13.37 -6.38 -9.98
CA VAL A 164 -13.03 -5.10 -9.35
C VAL A 164 -11.89 -4.35 -10.08
N GLU A 165 -11.89 -3.03 -9.95
CA GLU A 165 -10.72 -2.17 -10.21
C GLU A 165 -10.13 -1.69 -8.87
N ILE A 166 -8.83 -1.92 -8.65
CA ILE A 166 -8.13 -1.56 -7.41
C ILE A 166 -6.99 -0.58 -7.75
N GLY A 167 -6.85 0.48 -6.96
CA GLY A 167 -5.68 1.38 -7.05
C GLY A 167 -5.53 2.11 -8.40
N GLY A 168 -6.63 2.32 -9.12
CA GLY A 168 -6.72 3.18 -10.31
C GLY A 168 -6.35 2.55 -11.66
N ASN A 169 -5.62 1.42 -11.69
CA ASN A 169 -5.21 0.76 -12.94
C ASN A 169 -5.20 -0.78 -12.89
N PHE A 170 -5.35 -1.40 -11.71
CA PHE A 170 -5.40 -2.86 -11.63
C PHE A 170 -6.84 -3.33 -11.79
N ARG A 171 -7.15 -3.94 -12.93
CA ARG A 171 -8.48 -4.51 -13.25
C ARG A 171 -8.39 -6.01 -13.32
N ILE A 172 -9.18 -6.71 -12.50
CA ILE A 172 -9.21 -8.18 -12.48
C ILE A 172 -9.46 -8.78 -13.89
N PRO A 173 -10.42 -8.29 -14.69
CA PRO A 173 -10.64 -8.80 -16.05
C PRO A 173 -9.41 -8.69 -16.97
N GLU A 174 -8.70 -7.56 -16.93
CA GLU A 174 -7.51 -7.32 -17.75
C GLU A 174 -6.35 -8.23 -17.33
N VAL A 175 -6.22 -8.50 -16.03
CA VAL A 175 -5.21 -9.42 -15.49
C VAL A 175 -5.50 -10.86 -15.91
N ILE A 176 -6.77 -11.28 -15.86
CA ILE A 176 -7.21 -12.61 -16.33
C ILE A 176 -6.90 -12.77 -17.82
N LYS A 177 -7.23 -11.76 -18.63
CA LYS A 177 -6.94 -11.75 -20.07
C LYS A 177 -5.43 -11.80 -20.34
N ALA A 178 -4.64 -10.97 -19.65
CA ALA A 178 -3.18 -10.95 -19.79
C ALA A 178 -2.54 -12.27 -19.35
N ALA A 179 -3.12 -12.98 -18.37
CA ALA A 179 -2.67 -14.30 -17.96
C ALA A 179 -2.95 -15.39 -19.01
N GLY A 180 -3.60 -15.07 -20.13
CA GLY A 180 -3.96 -16.01 -21.19
C GLY A 180 -5.17 -16.88 -20.85
N VAL A 181 -6.06 -16.39 -19.98
CA VAL A 181 -7.21 -17.12 -19.45
C VAL A 181 -8.51 -16.54 -20.00
N ARG A 182 -9.49 -17.41 -20.30
CA ARG A 182 -10.82 -16.98 -20.71
C ARG A 182 -11.69 -16.72 -19.48
N LEU A 183 -12.03 -15.46 -19.24
CA LEU A 183 -13.00 -15.10 -18.21
C LEU A 183 -14.41 -15.50 -18.67
N LYS A 184 -15.12 -16.25 -17.83
CA LYS A 184 -16.54 -16.53 -17.97
C LYS A 184 -17.28 -15.96 -16.77
N GLU A 185 -17.82 -14.77 -16.98
CA GLU A 185 -18.56 -14.02 -15.98
C GLU A 185 -19.95 -14.61 -15.77
N LEU A 186 -20.45 -14.54 -14.54
CA LEU A 186 -21.75 -15.10 -14.15
C LEU A 186 -22.46 -14.25 -13.11
N GLY A 187 -23.74 -14.56 -12.87
CA GLY A 187 -24.60 -13.80 -11.96
C GLY A 187 -24.82 -12.37 -12.45
N THR A 188 -25.11 -11.49 -11.50
CA THR A 188 -25.33 -10.05 -11.73
C THR A 188 -24.38 -9.23 -10.86
N SER A 189 -24.40 -7.91 -11.02
CA SER A 189 -23.54 -7.01 -10.23
C SER A 189 -23.80 -7.09 -8.72
N ASN A 190 -25.07 -7.27 -8.32
CA ASN A 190 -25.48 -7.28 -6.93
C ASN A 190 -25.81 -8.68 -6.39
N LYS A 191 -26.26 -9.62 -7.23
CA LYS A 191 -26.66 -10.97 -6.81
C LYS A 191 -25.99 -12.04 -7.65
N THR A 192 -25.34 -12.96 -6.97
CA THR A 192 -24.80 -14.19 -7.55
C THR A 192 -25.14 -15.35 -6.65
N HIS A 193 -25.74 -16.39 -7.23
CA HIS A 193 -26.15 -17.60 -6.53
C HIS A 193 -25.27 -18.79 -6.91
N LEU A 194 -25.26 -19.84 -6.08
CA LEU A 194 -24.47 -21.04 -6.34
C LEU A 194 -24.86 -21.71 -7.68
N LYS A 195 -26.15 -21.70 -8.04
CA LYS A 195 -26.67 -22.22 -9.31
C LYS A 195 -26.04 -21.55 -10.54
N ASP A 196 -25.66 -20.28 -10.44
CA ASP A 196 -25.05 -19.54 -11.54
C ASP A 196 -23.66 -20.12 -11.86
N TYR A 197 -22.92 -20.51 -10.82
CA TYR A 197 -21.67 -21.28 -10.99
C TYR A 197 -21.93 -22.67 -11.54
N GLU A 198 -22.89 -23.42 -10.99
CA GLU A 198 -23.18 -24.79 -11.46
C GLU A 198 -23.55 -24.85 -12.94
N ASN A 199 -24.38 -23.92 -13.40
CA ASN A 199 -24.84 -23.84 -14.79
C ASN A 199 -23.74 -23.33 -15.75
N ALA A 200 -22.78 -22.56 -15.26
CA ALA A 200 -21.71 -22.00 -16.08
C ALA A 200 -20.55 -22.99 -16.34
N ILE A 201 -20.46 -24.09 -15.59
CA ILE A 201 -19.37 -25.07 -15.74
C ILE A 201 -19.45 -25.77 -17.10
N THR A 202 -18.32 -25.78 -17.82
CA THR A 202 -18.14 -26.49 -19.08
C THR A 202 -16.94 -27.44 -19.00
N LYS A 203 -16.70 -28.21 -20.07
CA LYS A 203 -15.47 -29.01 -20.24
C LYS A 203 -14.17 -28.16 -20.24
N GLU A 204 -14.26 -26.88 -20.57
CA GLU A 204 -13.12 -25.96 -20.60
C GLU A 204 -12.88 -25.26 -19.26
N THR A 205 -13.83 -25.34 -18.33
CA THR A 205 -13.72 -24.75 -17.00
C THR A 205 -12.61 -25.43 -16.20
N LYS A 206 -11.69 -24.64 -15.66
CA LYS A 206 -10.56 -25.14 -14.89
C LYS A 206 -10.52 -24.64 -13.44
N LEU A 207 -10.93 -23.40 -13.23
CA LEU A 207 -10.80 -22.73 -11.95
C LEU A 207 -12.03 -21.86 -11.68
N ILE A 208 -12.44 -21.83 -10.41
CA ILE A 208 -13.43 -20.91 -9.86
C ILE A 208 -12.65 -19.86 -9.07
N LEU A 209 -12.74 -18.61 -9.52
CA LEU A 209 -12.12 -17.45 -8.87
C LEU A 209 -13.18 -16.72 -8.05
N LYS A 210 -12.92 -16.59 -6.75
CA LYS A 210 -13.59 -15.60 -5.90
C LYS A 210 -12.64 -14.43 -5.66
N THR A 211 -13.13 -13.20 -5.75
CA THR A 211 -12.35 -12.00 -5.40
C THR A 211 -13.04 -11.23 -4.29
N HIS A 212 -12.29 -10.88 -3.24
CA HIS A 212 -12.80 -10.10 -2.13
C HIS A 212 -12.93 -8.62 -2.51
N LYS A 213 -14.07 -8.01 -2.19
CA LYS A 213 -14.38 -6.60 -2.47
C LYS A 213 -13.67 -5.68 -1.47
N SER A 214 -12.34 -5.62 -1.57
CA SER A 214 -11.49 -4.93 -0.60
C SER A 214 -11.49 -3.39 -0.69
N ASN A 215 -12.13 -2.80 -1.70
CA ASN A 215 -12.08 -1.36 -1.96
C ASN A 215 -13.43 -0.68 -2.22
N PHE A 216 -14.53 -1.43 -2.23
CA PHE A 216 -15.89 -0.90 -2.22
C PHE A 216 -16.86 -1.89 -1.55
N THR A 217 -18.00 -1.38 -1.10
CA THR A 217 -19.11 -2.21 -0.59
C THR A 217 -20.35 -2.02 -1.44
N LEU A 218 -21.09 -3.11 -1.70
CA LEU A 218 -22.43 -3.03 -2.28
C LEU A 218 -23.46 -2.96 -1.14
N LYS A 219 -24.36 -1.97 -1.18
CA LYS A 219 -25.44 -1.79 -0.21
C LYS A 219 -26.79 -2.05 -0.88
N GLY A 220 -27.77 -2.57 -0.13
CA GLY A 220 -29.10 -2.93 -0.63
C GLY A 220 -29.25 -4.42 -0.87
N PHE A 221 -30.02 -4.82 -1.90
CA PHE A 221 -30.30 -6.22 -2.22
C PHE A 221 -29.10 -6.91 -2.87
N CYS A 222 -28.21 -7.44 -2.04
CA CYS A 222 -27.00 -8.14 -2.48
C CYS A 222 -27.00 -9.60 -2.03
N GLU A 223 -26.45 -10.48 -2.86
CA GLU A 223 -26.26 -11.88 -2.52
C GLU A 223 -24.94 -12.39 -3.11
N GLU A 224 -24.17 -13.11 -2.30
CA GLU A 224 -22.88 -13.67 -2.71
C GLU A 224 -22.73 -15.11 -2.25
N VAL A 225 -22.04 -15.89 -3.07
CA VAL A 225 -21.67 -17.26 -2.73
C VAL A 225 -20.43 -17.24 -1.84
N SER A 226 -20.49 -17.97 -0.73
CA SER A 226 -19.37 -18.10 0.19
C SER A 226 -18.22 -18.90 -0.45
N ILE A 227 -16.97 -18.60 -0.08
CA ILE A 227 -15.83 -19.39 -0.57
C ILE A 227 -15.91 -20.86 -0.13
N LYS A 228 -16.54 -21.14 1.02
CA LYS A 228 -16.79 -22.51 1.49
C LYS A 228 -17.64 -23.28 0.47
N ASP A 229 -18.73 -22.70 0.01
CA ASP A 229 -19.63 -23.35 -0.95
C ASP A 229 -18.97 -23.50 -2.32
N LEU A 230 -18.21 -22.49 -2.76
CA LEU A 230 -17.41 -22.58 -3.99
C LEU A 230 -16.32 -23.65 -3.89
N GLY A 231 -15.67 -23.81 -2.74
CA GLY A 231 -14.70 -24.87 -2.48
C GLY A 231 -15.32 -26.27 -2.54
N ILE A 232 -16.51 -26.44 -1.96
CA ILE A 232 -17.29 -27.69 -2.04
C ILE A 232 -17.66 -28.00 -3.51
N LEU A 233 -18.17 -27.00 -4.24
CA LEU A 233 -18.52 -27.14 -5.65
C LEU A 233 -17.30 -27.49 -6.50
N ALA A 234 -16.18 -26.79 -6.31
CA ALA A 234 -14.94 -27.05 -7.02
C ALA A 234 -14.46 -28.49 -6.80
N LYS A 235 -14.49 -28.97 -5.55
CA LYS A 235 -14.16 -30.36 -5.22
C LYS A 235 -15.10 -31.36 -5.93
N LYS A 236 -16.41 -31.14 -5.87
CA LYS A 236 -17.43 -32.00 -6.53
C LYS A 236 -17.22 -32.08 -8.05
N LYS A 237 -16.80 -30.97 -8.66
CA LYS A 237 -16.63 -30.84 -10.11
C LYS A 237 -15.17 -31.01 -10.58
N ARG A 238 -14.26 -31.36 -9.67
CA ARG A 238 -12.81 -31.52 -9.93
C ARG A 238 -12.13 -30.27 -10.52
N LEU A 239 -12.59 -29.09 -10.11
CA LEU A 239 -12.04 -27.78 -10.45
C LEU A 239 -11.09 -27.29 -9.34
N ILE A 240 -10.36 -26.21 -9.61
CA ILE A 240 -9.55 -25.50 -8.61
C ILE A 240 -10.37 -24.36 -8.03
N SER A 241 -10.45 -24.25 -6.70
CA SER A 241 -11.00 -23.08 -6.01
C SER A 241 -9.87 -22.13 -5.61
N TYR A 242 -9.94 -20.88 -6.08
CA TYR A 242 -8.97 -19.85 -5.77
C TYR A 242 -9.65 -18.62 -5.20
N TYR A 243 -9.20 -18.17 -4.02
CA TYR A 243 -9.67 -16.94 -3.40
C TYR A 243 -8.59 -15.85 -3.44
N ASP A 244 -8.82 -14.81 -4.24
CA ASP A 244 -8.08 -13.56 -4.12
C ASP A 244 -8.66 -12.73 -2.97
N LEU A 245 -8.06 -12.85 -1.78
CA LEU A 245 -8.49 -12.13 -0.59
C LEU A 245 -8.00 -10.67 -0.61
N GLY A 246 -6.79 -10.44 -1.11
CA GLY A 246 -6.22 -9.10 -1.26
C GLY A 246 -5.78 -8.40 0.03
N SER A 247 -6.61 -8.37 1.08
CA SER A 247 -6.46 -7.54 2.30
C SER A 247 -5.47 -8.06 3.34
N GLY A 248 -5.44 -9.37 3.57
CA GLY A 248 -4.43 -10.05 4.37
C GLY A 248 -4.62 -10.05 5.89
N TRP A 249 -5.85 -10.11 6.41
CA TRP A 249 -6.04 -10.11 7.87
C TRP A 249 -5.49 -11.37 8.56
N CYS A 250 -4.56 -11.14 9.51
CA CYS A 250 -4.01 -12.13 10.43
C CYS A 250 -3.98 -11.57 11.86
N GLY A 251 -4.43 -12.34 12.84
CA GLY A 251 -4.32 -12.00 14.26
C GLY A 251 -5.35 -10.96 14.74
N LYS A 252 -4.90 -9.96 15.50
CA LYS A 252 -5.80 -9.07 16.27
C LYS A 252 -6.35 -7.91 15.43
N LEU A 253 -7.68 -7.87 15.28
CA LEU A 253 -8.42 -6.69 14.81
C LEU A 253 -9.50 -6.26 15.81
N PRO A 254 -9.90 -4.97 15.82
CA PRO A 254 -11.08 -4.50 16.54
C PRO A 254 -12.33 -5.32 16.17
N LYS A 255 -13.20 -5.58 17.16
CA LYS A 255 -14.41 -6.40 16.98
C LYS A 255 -15.31 -5.93 15.83
N ASN A 256 -15.43 -4.63 15.63
CA ASN A 256 -16.25 -4.04 14.57
C ASN A 256 -15.64 -4.16 13.18
N LEU A 257 -14.36 -4.54 13.06
CA LEU A 257 -13.70 -4.83 11.79
C LEU A 257 -13.66 -6.35 11.54
N SER A 258 -13.38 -7.14 12.57
CA SER A 258 -13.23 -8.60 12.47
C SER A 258 -14.51 -9.36 12.13
N ILE A 259 -15.69 -8.74 12.28
CA ILE A 259 -16.97 -9.32 11.86
C ILE A 259 -17.10 -9.36 10.33
N ASP A 260 -16.57 -8.34 9.66
CA ASP A 260 -16.74 -8.14 8.22
C ASP A 260 -15.53 -8.59 7.40
N GLU A 261 -14.36 -8.58 8.01
CA GLU A 261 -13.13 -9.02 7.37
C GLU A 261 -12.95 -10.54 7.53
N PRO A 262 -12.52 -11.27 6.51
CA PRO A 262 -12.36 -12.71 6.66
C PRO A 262 -10.91 -13.11 6.98
N GLU A 263 -10.73 -13.92 8.04
CA GLU A 263 -9.41 -14.31 8.56
C GLU A 263 -8.74 -15.39 7.68
N ILE A 264 -7.47 -15.15 7.29
CA ILE A 264 -6.71 -16.05 6.42
C ILE A 264 -6.70 -17.49 6.94
N LYS A 265 -6.40 -17.69 8.23
CA LYS A 265 -6.23 -19.01 8.85
C LYS A 265 -7.49 -19.88 8.73
N LYS A 266 -8.68 -19.26 8.76
CA LYS A 266 -9.96 -19.94 8.56
C LYS A 266 -10.22 -20.22 7.08
N LEU A 267 -9.94 -19.25 6.22
CA LEU A 267 -10.26 -19.30 4.79
C LEU A 267 -9.38 -20.27 3.99
N VAL A 268 -8.09 -20.38 4.33
CA VAL A 268 -7.16 -21.26 3.60
C VAL A 268 -7.57 -22.73 3.63
N LYS A 269 -8.40 -23.13 4.61
CA LYS A 269 -8.98 -24.47 4.74
C LYS A 269 -10.23 -24.69 3.87
N GLN A 270 -10.78 -23.62 3.30
CA GLN A 270 -12.04 -23.62 2.54
C GLN A 270 -11.85 -23.54 1.02
N CYS A 271 -10.61 -23.38 0.56
CA CYS A 271 -10.25 -23.30 -0.86
C CYS A 271 -8.93 -24.03 -1.14
N ASP A 272 -8.63 -24.25 -2.42
CA ASP A 272 -7.36 -24.89 -2.82
C ASP A 272 -6.18 -23.91 -2.78
N LEU A 273 -6.44 -22.64 -3.10
CA LEU A 273 -5.48 -21.54 -3.08
C LEU A 273 -6.12 -20.28 -2.53
N LEU A 274 -5.34 -19.51 -1.79
CA LEU A 274 -5.68 -18.17 -1.31
C LEU A 274 -4.49 -17.24 -1.54
N SER A 275 -4.73 -15.99 -1.96
CA SER A 275 -3.67 -14.97 -1.99
C SER A 275 -4.08 -13.64 -1.36
N PHE A 276 -3.08 -12.91 -0.86
CA PHE A 276 -3.27 -11.58 -0.27
C PHE A 276 -2.00 -10.71 -0.38
N SER A 277 -2.18 -9.40 -0.12
CA SER A 277 -1.08 -8.44 -0.05
C SER A 277 -0.53 -8.36 1.37
N ALA A 278 0.78 -8.43 1.52
CA ALA A 278 1.44 -8.37 2.84
C ALA A 278 1.52 -6.94 3.43
N ASP A 279 1.39 -5.90 2.60
CA ASP A 279 1.49 -4.49 2.96
C ASP A 279 0.14 -3.81 3.19
N LYS A 280 -0.86 -4.60 3.59
CA LYS A 280 -2.20 -4.11 3.96
C LYS A 280 -2.49 -4.48 5.42
N LEU A 281 -3.54 -5.27 5.71
CA LEU A 281 -3.87 -5.64 7.09
C LEU A 281 -2.80 -6.55 7.72
N PHE A 282 -1.99 -7.22 6.91
CA PHE A 282 -0.84 -7.99 7.38
C PHE A 282 0.33 -7.10 7.85
N GLY A 283 0.36 -5.81 7.49
CA GLY A 283 1.28 -4.84 8.10
C GLY A 283 2.77 -5.09 7.87
N SER A 284 3.17 -5.59 6.70
CA SER A 284 4.57 -5.88 6.35
C SER A 284 4.99 -5.16 5.06
N ALA A 285 6.14 -5.53 4.50
CA ALA A 285 6.60 -5.07 3.19
C ALA A 285 5.70 -5.57 2.06
N GLN A 286 5.76 -4.89 0.92
CA GLN A 286 5.01 -5.31 -0.27
C GLN A 286 5.41 -6.74 -0.67
N ALA A 287 4.42 -7.63 -0.68
CA ALA A 287 4.54 -8.98 -1.18
C ALA A 287 3.16 -9.52 -1.56
N GLY A 288 3.13 -10.45 -2.50
CA GLY A 288 1.98 -11.31 -2.77
C GLY A 288 2.23 -12.67 -2.14
N ILE A 289 1.41 -13.05 -1.16
CA ILE A 289 1.55 -14.35 -0.49
C ILE A 289 0.45 -15.26 -1.04
N ILE A 290 0.84 -16.43 -1.54
CA ILE A 290 -0.06 -17.47 -2.02
C ILE A 290 0.06 -18.65 -1.06
N LEU A 291 -1.05 -19.05 -0.47
CA LEU A 291 -1.16 -20.19 0.44
C LEU A 291 -2.06 -21.26 -0.19
N GLY A 292 -1.79 -22.53 0.06
CA GLY A 292 -2.74 -23.58 -0.29
C GLY A 292 -2.11 -24.94 -0.50
N LYS A 293 -2.69 -25.73 -1.43
CA LYS A 293 -2.32 -27.14 -1.65
C LYS A 293 -0.90 -27.28 -2.17
N LYS A 294 -0.11 -28.18 -1.57
CA LYS A 294 1.30 -28.42 -1.94
C LYS A 294 1.47 -28.74 -3.42
N ARG A 295 0.58 -29.57 -3.98
CA ARG A 295 0.59 -29.93 -5.41
C ARG A 295 0.40 -28.73 -6.35
N LEU A 296 -0.38 -27.72 -5.93
CA LEU A 296 -0.66 -26.54 -6.75
C LEU A 296 0.46 -25.53 -6.63
N ILE A 297 0.94 -25.27 -5.41
CA ILE A 297 2.11 -24.44 -5.16
C ILE A 297 3.35 -24.96 -5.92
N ALA A 298 3.55 -26.28 -5.95
CA ALA A 298 4.62 -26.90 -6.74
C ALA A 298 4.53 -26.58 -8.25
N LYS A 299 3.32 -26.54 -8.82
CA LYS A 299 3.11 -26.12 -10.22
C LYS A 299 3.43 -24.65 -10.43
N LEU A 300 3.05 -23.78 -9.48
CA LEU A 300 3.41 -22.36 -9.54
C LEU A 300 4.92 -22.16 -9.52
N ARG A 301 5.65 -22.95 -8.72
CA ARG A 301 7.13 -22.89 -8.65
C ARG A 301 7.84 -23.28 -9.94
N GLN A 302 7.23 -24.13 -10.76
CA GLN A 302 7.78 -24.56 -12.04
C GLN A 302 7.57 -23.54 -13.16
N ASN A 303 6.67 -22.57 -12.98
CA ASN A 303 6.42 -21.54 -13.98
C ASN A 303 7.60 -20.56 -14.06
N GLN A 304 8.19 -20.42 -15.24
CA GLN A 304 9.34 -19.54 -15.48
C GLN A 304 9.02 -18.06 -15.18
N LEU A 305 7.76 -17.63 -15.28
CA LEU A 305 7.33 -16.29 -14.91
C LEU A 305 7.57 -15.99 -13.43
N LEU A 306 7.67 -17.01 -12.57
CA LEU A 306 8.05 -16.81 -11.16
C LEU A 306 9.40 -16.09 -11.05
N ARG A 307 10.33 -16.29 -11.99
CA ARG A 307 11.62 -15.58 -11.99
C ARG A 307 11.48 -14.07 -12.22
N MET A 308 10.47 -13.66 -13.00
CA MET A 308 10.13 -12.26 -13.26
C MET A 308 9.35 -11.65 -12.10
N LEU A 309 8.46 -12.44 -11.48
CA LEU A 309 7.58 -12.01 -10.39
C LEU A 309 8.19 -12.22 -8.99
N ARG A 310 9.46 -12.60 -8.93
CA ARG A 310 10.14 -13.01 -7.70
C ARG A 310 10.23 -11.82 -6.73
N ILE A 311 9.89 -12.05 -5.47
CA ILE A 311 10.12 -11.08 -4.39
C ILE A 311 11.62 -10.76 -4.25
N ASP A 312 11.94 -9.50 -3.94
CA ASP A 312 13.30 -9.03 -3.72
C ASP A 312 13.85 -9.39 -2.32
N LYS A 313 15.13 -9.08 -2.07
CA LYS A 313 15.82 -9.39 -0.80
C LYS A 313 15.23 -8.59 0.37
N LEU A 314 14.96 -7.29 0.16
CA LEU A 314 14.55 -6.37 1.21
C LEU A 314 13.18 -6.79 1.74
N SER A 315 12.19 -6.92 0.85
CA SER A 315 10.83 -7.27 1.24
C SER A 315 10.74 -8.64 1.91
N LEU A 316 11.57 -9.59 1.48
CA LEU A 316 11.62 -10.92 2.09
C LEU A 316 12.21 -10.91 3.52
N ILE A 317 13.24 -10.09 3.78
CA ILE A 317 13.82 -9.94 5.11
C ILE A 317 12.80 -9.28 6.06
N PHE A 318 12.14 -8.20 5.61
CA PHE A 318 11.08 -7.56 6.39
C PHE A 318 9.92 -8.52 6.66
N LEU A 319 9.48 -9.27 5.66
CA LEU A 319 8.44 -10.29 5.83
C LEU A 319 8.84 -11.36 6.85
N ASN A 320 10.10 -11.80 6.86
CA ASN A 320 10.59 -12.75 7.86
C ASN A 320 10.49 -12.20 9.29
N GLU A 321 10.84 -10.94 9.52
CA GLU A 321 10.72 -10.32 10.85
C GLU A 321 9.26 -10.07 11.24
N SER A 322 8.40 -9.64 10.31
CA SER A 322 6.95 -9.54 10.57
C SER A 322 6.36 -10.91 10.95
N LEU A 323 6.75 -11.99 10.26
CA LEU A 323 6.30 -13.35 10.59
C LEU A 323 6.74 -13.79 11.99
N LYS A 324 7.96 -13.43 12.44
CA LYS A 324 8.40 -13.70 13.81
C LYS A 324 7.53 -12.95 14.83
N ALA A 325 7.24 -11.67 14.60
CA ALA A 325 6.36 -10.89 15.47
C ALA A 325 4.95 -11.53 15.56
N TYR A 326 4.39 -11.97 14.43
CA TYR A 326 3.12 -12.71 14.40
C TYR A 326 3.17 -14.01 15.21
N LEU A 327 4.21 -14.82 15.04
CA LEU A 327 4.37 -16.09 15.77
C LEU A 327 4.56 -15.87 17.29
N GLN A 328 5.19 -14.76 17.68
CA GLN A 328 5.33 -14.34 19.08
C GLN A 328 4.09 -13.62 19.62
N LYS A 329 3.08 -13.36 18.78
CA LYS A 329 1.89 -12.55 19.09
C LYS A 329 2.23 -11.13 19.55
N ASP A 330 3.38 -10.62 19.14
CA ASP A 330 3.84 -9.26 19.40
C ASP A 330 3.27 -8.32 18.33
N TYR A 331 1.96 -8.10 18.40
CA TYR A 331 1.23 -7.29 17.40
C TYR A 331 1.57 -5.80 17.48
N ASP A 332 2.15 -5.35 18.60
CA ASP A 332 2.56 -3.95 18.78
C ASP A 332 3.75 -3.57 17.89
N LYS A 333 4.55 -4.57 17.47
CA LYS A 333 5.59 -4.45 16.43
C LYS A 333 5.05 -4.41 15.00
N ILE A 334 3.73 -4.53 14.81
CA ILE A 334 3.07 -4.37 13.51
C ILE A 334 2.29 -3.04 13.56
N PRO A 335 2.88 -1.90 13.13
CA PRO A 335 2.28 -0.58 13.32
C PRO A 335 0.86 -0.47 12.76
N THR A 336 0.57 -1.13 11.64
CA THR A 336 -0.79 -1.17 11.09
C THR A 336 -1.80 -1.74 12.09
N LEU A 337 -1.47 -2.86 12.75
CA LEU A 337 -2.34 -3.44 13.77
C LEU A 337 -2.38 -2.60 15.04
N ARG A 338 -1.25 -2.03 15.46
CA ARG A 338 -1.16 -1.11 16.60
C ARG A 338 -2.11 0.08 16.43
N LEU A 339 -2.05 0.78 15.29
CA LEU A 339 -2.89 1.95 14.99
C LEU A 339 -4.39 1.59 14.87
N LEU A 340 -4.72 0.43 14.30
CA LEU A 340 -6.11 -0.03 14.20
C LEU A 340 -6.69 -0.42 15.55
N ASN A 341 -5.88 -1.00 16.45
CA ASN A 341 -6.29 -1.40 17.79
C ASN A 341 -6.09 -0.29 18.85
N ASP A 342 -5.55 0.88 18.47
CA ASP A 342 -5.31 2.01 19.37
C ASP A 342 -6.63 2.45 20.03
N ASP A 343 -6.57 2.58 21.36
CA ASP A 343 -7.74 2.83 22.17
C ASP A 343 -8.16 4.30 22.10
N LEU A 344 -9.45 4.54 22.27
CA LEU A 344 -10.01 5.88 22.07
C LEU A 344 -9.52 6.87 23.15
N THR A 345 -9.19 6.39 24.35
CA THR A 345 -8.67 7.19 25.46
C THR A 345 -7.25 7.68 25.19
N HIS A 346 -6.40 6.82 24.64
CA HIS A 346 -5.03 7.08 24.24
C HIS A 346 -4.99 8.05 23.06
N ILE A 347 -5.81 7.82 22.02
CA ILE A 347 -5.96 8.78 20.91
C ILE A 347 -6.38 10.17 21.40
N LYS A 348 -7.33 10.24 22.34
CA LYS A 348 -7.75 11.50 22.96
C LYS A 348 -6.59 12.16 23.71
N ALA A 349 -5.81 11.38 24.47
CA ALA A 349 -4.66 11.87 25.22
C ALA A 349 -3.58 12.46 24.30
N LYS A 350 -3.25 11.78 23.19
CA LYS A 350 -2.32 12.30 22.16
C LYS A 350 -2.80 13.65 21.61
N ALA A 351 -4.07 13.75 21.26
CA ALA A 351 -4.66 14.97 20.74
C ALA A 351 -4.63 16.13 21.76
N LEU A 352 -4.96 15.85 23.03
CA LEU A 352 -4.90 16.85 24.12
C LEU A 352 -3.48 17.32 24.41
N ARG A 353 -2.51 16.39 24.41
CA ARG A 353 -1.08 16.72 24.58
C ARG A 353 -0.65 17.73 23.51
N VAL A 354 -0.88 17.41 22.23
CA VAL A 354 -0.54 18.30 21.13
C VAL A 354 -1.28 19.63 21.25
N GLN A 355 -2.60 19.61 21.47
CA GLN A 355 -3.41 20.84 21.58
C GLN A 355 -2.87 21.82 22.63
N LYS A 356 -2.37 21.34 23.76
CA LYS A 356 -1.84 22.18 24.85
C LYS A 356 -0.57 22.95 24.44
N GLU A 357 0.19 22.42 23.50
CA GLU A 357 1.49 22.96 23.09
C GLU A 357 1.42 23.74 21.76
N LEU A 358 0.24 23.81 21.13
CA LEU A 358 0.06 24.59 19.90
C LEU A 358 -0.13 26.08 20.17
N ASN A 359 0.52 26.91 19.36
CA ASN A 359 0.34 28.37 19.33
C ASN A 359 -0.99 28.78 18.68
N PHE A 360 -1.65 27.85 17.98
CA PHE A 360 -2.88 28.09 17.25
C PHE A 360 -4.08 27.47 17.95
N LYS A 361 -5.20 28.20 17.97
CA LYS A 361 -6.46 27.70 18.52
C LYS A 361 -6.95 26.51 17.70
N SER A 362 -7.23 25.41 18.37
CA SER A 362 -7.85 24.21 17.81
C SER A 362 -8.92 23.67 18.74
N LEU A 363 -9.85 22.89 18.19
CA LEU A 363 -10.94 22.26 18.94
C LEU A 363 -10.82 20.75 18.89
N LEU A 364 -10.79 20.09 20.04
CA LEU A 364 -10.87 18.65 20.14
C LEU A 364 -12.30 18.19 19.84
N LYS A 365 -12.48 17.35 18.82
CA LYS A 365 -13.80 16.84 18.41
C LYS A 365 -13.77 15.32 18.24
N PRO A 366 -14.84 14.59 18.61
CA PRO A 366 -14.99 13.20 18.21
C PRO A 366 -15.18 13.11 16.69
N SER A 367 -14.59 12.10 16.05
CA SER A 367 -14.74 11.85 14.62
C SER A 367 -14.60 10.35 14.31
N LYS A 368 -14.44 10.01 13.04
CA LYS A 368 -14.31 8.67 12.49
C LYS A 368 -13.07 8.57 11.61
N SER A 369 -12.16 7.67 11.96
CA SER A 369 -11.03 7.26 11.12
C SER A 369 -11.47 6.17 10.14
N LEU A 370 -10.67 5.96 9.10
CA LEU A 370 -10.88 4.91 8.10
C LEU A 370 -9.74 3.89 8.17
N VAL A 371 -10.05 2.62 7.92
CA VAL A 371 -9.01 1.59 7.83
C VAL A 371 -8.13 1.82 6.59
N GLY A 372 -8.76 2.10 5.45
CA GLY A 372 -8.10 2.32 4.17
C GLY A 372 -8.83 1.59 3.04
N GLY A 373 -8.96 2.26 1.89
CA GLY A 373 -9.73 1.75 0.75
C GLY A 373 -9.11 0.55 0.04
N GLY A 374 -8.09 -0.11 0.59
CA GLY A 374 -7.49 -1.32 0.01
C GLY A 374 -7.81 -2.61 0.78
N SER A 375 -8.54 -2.52 1.90
CA SER A 375 -8.91 -3.66 2.73
C SER A 375 -10.39 -3.63 3.14
N LEU A 376 -10.78 -2.65 3.96
CA LEU A 376 -12.12 -2.53 4.56
C LEU A 376 -12.78 -1.21 4.13
N PRO A 377 -13.43 -1.18 2.96
CA PRO A 377 -14.09 0.00 2.44
C PRO A 377 -15.30 0.35 3.32
N ASP A 378 -15.53 1.65 3.55
CA ASP A 378 -16.64 2.19 4.35
C ASP A 378 -16.69 1.80 5.83
N LYS A 379 -15.66 1.13 6.36
CA LYS A 379 -15.56 0.84 7.80
C LYS A 379 -14.82 1.94 8.53
N CYS A 380 -15.53 2.50 9.50
CA CYS A 380 -15.03 3.57 10.34
C CYS A 380 -14.65 3.07 11.73
N LEU A 381 -13.59 3.66 12.29
CA LEU A 381 -13.22 3.54 13.69
C LEU A 381 -13.50 4.85 14.41
N LYS A 382 -14.02 4.81 15.63
CA LYS A 382 -14.14 6.03 16.46
C LYS A 382 -12.75 6.63 16.67
N SER A 383 -12.65 7.95 16.62
CA SER A 383 -11.40 8.69 16.83
C SER A 383 -11.64 10.07 17.44
N PHE A 384 -10.54 10.76 17.73
CA PHE A 384 -10.51 12.18 18.09
C PHE A 384 -9.63 12.94 17.12
N VAL A 385 -10.08 14.14 16.77
CA VAL A 385 -9.37 15.07 15.89
C VAL A 385 -9.15 16.41 16.57
N LEU A 386 -8.10 17.11 16.15
CA LEU A 386 -8.01 18.56 16.34
C LEU A 386 -8.51 19.26 15.08
N ALA A 387 -9.53 20.08 15.24
CA ALA A 387 -10.13 20.87 14.18
C ALA A 387 -9.66 22.33 14.24
N PHE A 388 -9.28 22.87 13.08
CA PHE A 388 -8.86 24.25 12.88
C PHE A 388 -9.89 24.95 11.99
N GLU A 389 -10.43 26.07 12.49
CA GLU A 389 -11.45 26.86 11.81
C GLU A 389 -10.80 27.92 10.91
N GLY A 390 -11.40 28.17 9.74
CA GLY A 390 -10.92 29.18 8.78
C GLY A 390 -10.97 28.67 7.34
N ASN A 391 -10.06 29.13 6.48
CA ASN A 391 -10.00 28.66 5.10
C ASN A 391 -9.33 27.29 5.02
N ALA A 392 -10.13 26.22 5.22
CA ALA A 392 -9.63 24.85 5.30
C ALA A 392 -8.83 24.39 4.07
N LEU A 393 -9.19 24.84 2.86
CA LEU A 393 -8.44 24.52 1.64
C LEU A 393 -7.03 25.11 1.69
N LYS A 394 -6.94 26.38 2.11
CA LYS A 394 -5.65 27.08 2.20
C LYS A 394 -4.79 26.51 3.34
N MET A 395 -5.40 26.24 4.48
CA MET A 395 -4.72 25.55 5.59
C MET A 395 -4.21 24.18 5.16
N GLN A 396 -5.02 23.39 4.44
CA GLN A 396 -4.59 22.07 3.95
C GLN A 396 -3.38 22.18 3.00
N GLU A 397 -3.34 23.20 2.15
CA GLU A 397 -2.18 23.49 1.30
C GLU A 397 -0.93 23.79 2.13
N ASN A 398 -1.05 24.65 3.15
CA ASN A 398 0.05 25.07 4.01
C ASN A 398 0.58 23.90 4.87
N PHE A 399 -0.31 23.09 5.44
CA PHE A 399 0.06 21.88 6.17
C PHE A 399 0.79 20.88 5.26
N ARG A 400 0.31 20.68 4.03
CA ARG A 400 0.98 19.81 3.06
C ARG A 400 2.40 20.31 2.72
N LYS A 401 2.62 21.63 2.63
CA LYS A 401 3.97 22.21 2.43
C LYS A 401 4.91 21.91 3.61
N GLN A 402 4.39 21.76 4.81
CA GLN A 402 5.15 21.34 6.00
C GLN A 402 5.26 19.81 6.15
N GLY A 403 4.73 19.03 5.21
CA GLY A 403 4.74 17.56 5.26
C GLY A 403 3.69 16.95 6.17
N ILE A 404 2.64 17.69 6.54
CA ILE A 404 1.51 17.18 7.33
C ILE A 404 0.32 16.95 6.40
N ILE A 405 -0.13 15.70 6.30
CA ILE A 405 -1.25 15.34 5.44
C ILE A 405 -2.52 15.24 6.29
N ALA A 406 -3.32 16.30 6.23
CA ALA A 406 -4.59 16.44 6.93
C ALA A 406 -5.78 16.23 5.99
N ARG A 407 -6.99 16.11 6.54
CA ARG A 407 -8.23 16.07 5.76
C ARG A 407 -9.13 17.26 6.10
N ILE A 408 -10.13 17.49 5.26
CA ILE A 408 -11.16 18.50 5.48
C ILE A 408 -12.44 17.80 5.90
N GLU A 409 -13.05 18.26 7.00
CA GLU A 409 -14.28 17.73 7.58
C GLU A 409 -15.12 18.89 8.10
N ASP A 410 -16.40 18.95 7.71
CA ASP A 410 -17.33 20.03 8.08
C ASP A 410 -16.75 21.45 7.91
N LYS A 411 -16.12 21.71 6.75
CA LYS A 411 -15.43 22.97 6.40
C LYS A 411 -14.21 23.33 7.25
N ASN A 412 -13.74 22.44 8.12
CA ASN A 412 -12.55 22.63 8.93
C ASN A 412 -11.40 21.75 8.44
N LEU A 413 -10.16 22.21 8.66
CA LEU A 413 -9.00 21.32 8.58
C LEU A 413 -9.00 20.45 9.84
N VAL A 414 -8.86 19.13 9.71
CA VAL A 414 -8.79 18.22 10.85
C VAL A 414 -7.55 17.34 10.81
N LEU A 415 -6.93 17.18 11.97
CA LEU A 415 -5.83 16.23 12.22
C LEU A 415 -6.38 15.06 13.03
N ASP A 416 -6.41 13.87 12.44
CA ASP A 416 -6.87 12.65 13.10
C ASP A 416 -5.69 11.89 13.73
N PHE A 417 -5.75 11.76 15.06
CA PHE A 417 -4.69 11.21 15.89
C PHE A 417 -4.61 9.67 15.87
N ARG A 418 -5.49 8.98 15.15
CA ARG A 418 -5.35 7.53 14.96
C ARG A 418 -4.13 7.16 14.12
N SER A 419 -3.80 7.94 13.09
CA SER A 419 -2.72 7.62 12.15
C SER A 419 -1.40 8.34 12.44
N ILE A 420 -1.39 9.24 13.44
CA ILE A 420 -0.19 9.95 13.89
C ILE A 420 0.54 9.08 14.91
N GLN A 421 1.84 8.85 14.70
CA GLN A 421 2.65 8.04 15.58
C GLN A 421 3.10 8.80 16.84
N GLU A 422 3.40 8.07 17.91
CA GLU A 422 3.82 8.66 19.19
C GLU A 422 5.14 9.44 19.04
N ASN A 423 6.09 8.90 18.28
CA ASN A 423 7.38 9.54 17.98
C ASN A 423 7.27 10.74 17.01
N GLU A 424 6.08 11.01 16.46
CA GLU A 424 5.83 12.14 15.55
C GLU A 424 5.21 13.35 16.26
N LEU A 425 4.75 13.22 17.51
CA LEU A 425 3.99 14.26 18.20
C LEU A 425 4.79 15.55 18.41
N GLU A 426 6.06 15.44 18.83
CA GLU A 426 6.93 16.60 19.05
C GLU A 426 7.23 17.32 17.72
N ARG A 427 7.57 16.55 16.68
CA ARG A 427 7.76 17.07 15.32
C ARG A 427 6.49 17.75 14.79
N LEU A 428 5.31 17.20 15.07
CA LEU A 428 4.03 17.78 14.66
C LEU A 428 3.83 19.17 15.30
N ILE A 429 4.07 19.28 16.61
CA ILE A 429 3.97 20.53 17.36
C ILE A 429 4.94 21.57 16.79
N GLU A 430 6.21 21.19 16.59
CA GLU A 430 7.21 22.08 16.02
C GLU A 430 6.84 22.59 14.62
N LEU A 431 6.38 21.70 13.74
CA LEU A 431 6.02 22.05 12.37
C LEU A 431 4.81 22.99 12.32
N ILE A 432 3.80 22.77 13.17
CA ILE A 432 2.64 23.65 13.24
C ILE A 432 3.02 25.00 13.84
N ASN A 433 3.78 25.04 14.93
CA ASN A 433 4.16 26.28 15.60
C ASN A 433 5.13 27.16 14.79
N LYS A 434 5.89 26.58 13.85
CA LYS A 434 6.75 27.31 12.91
C LYS A 434 5.97 28.01 11.79
N MET A 435 4.69 27.68 11.57
CA MET A 435 3.88 28.38 10.57
C MET A 435 3.62 29.81 11.04
N GLU A 436 3.86 30.81 10.19
CA GLU A 436 3.54 32.23 10.51
C GLU A 436 2.02 32.46 10.56
N ASN A 437 1.27 31.74 9.70
CA ASN A 437 -0.18 31.69 9.68
C ASN A 437 -0.64 30.30 9.22
N LEU A 438 -1.82 29.88 9.68
CA LEU A 438 -2.47 28.68 9.16
C LEU A 438 -3.07 28.93 7.77
N CYS A 439 -3.57 30.14 7.49
CA CYS A 439 -4.14 30.54 6.19
C CYS A 439 -3.11 31.20 5.26
#